data_AF-A0A2R6H080-F1
#
_entry.id   AF-A0A2R6H080-F1
#
_cell.length_a   1.000
_cell.length_b   1.000
_cell.length_c   1.000
_cell.angle_alpha   90.00
_cell.angle_beta   90.00
_cell.angle_gamma   90.00
#
_symmetry.space_group_name_H-M   'P 1'
#
loop_
_entity.id
_entity.type
_entity.pdbx_description
1 polymer ?
#
loop_
_entity_poly.entity_id
_entity_poly.type
_entity_poly.pdbx_seq_one_letter_code
_entity_poly.pdbx_strand_id
1 'polypeptide(L)' 'MNEYSDERFTAREAFRSDHMKVVWGYFEPGQFVPVYAPSSDIASHVRDGLRRGVFDPKAEVGD' A
#
# COMPACT_ATOMS: atom_id res chain seq x y z
N MET A 1 -10.43 15.89 5.42
CA MET A 1 -9.12 15.98 6.09
C MET A 1 -8.40 14.69 5.78
N ASN A 2 -7.34 14.74 4.98
CA ASN A 2 -6.56 13.53 4.66
C ASN A 2 -5.69 13.26 5.89
N GLU A 3 -5.97 12.19 6.63
CA GLU A 3 -5.13 11.79 7.76
C GLU A 3 -3.86 11.16 7.20
N TYR A 4 -2.84 11.99 6.97
CA TYR A 4 -1.46 11.54 6.85
C TYR A 4 -1.02 11.09 8.24
N SER A 5 -0.59 9.84 8.37
CA SER A 5 0.09 9.37 9.58
C SER A 5 1.58 9.41 9.30
N ASP A 6 2.29 10.27 10.03
CA ASP A 6 3.73 10.49 9.91
C ASP A 6 4.56 9.23 10.21
N GLU A 7 3.95 8.19 10.79
CA GLU A 7 4.64 6.99 11.24
C GLU A 7 4.36 5.76 10.36
N ARG A 8 3.14 5.58 9.83
CA ARG A 8 2.78 4.37 9.05
C ARG A 8 1.74 4.61 7.95
N PHE A 9 1.92 3.92 6.82
CA PHE A 9 0.94 3.90 5.74
C PHE A 9 -0.40 3.39 6.28
N THR A 10 -1.46 4.19 6.15
CA THR A 10 -2.81 3.79 6.53
C THR A 10 -3.58 3.30 5.30
N ALA A 11 -3.83 2.00 5.24
CA ALA A 11 -4.64 1.38 4.19
C ALA A 11 -6.12 1.36 4.60
N ARG A 12 -6.98 2.03 3.81
CA ARG A 12 -8.44 1.96 3.96
C ARG A 12 -9.02 1.06 2.89
N GLU A 13 -9.79 0.05 3.30
CA GLU A 13 -10.45 -0.85 2.38
C GLU A 13 -11.52 -0.11 1.57
N ALA A 14 -11.47 -0.26 0.25
CA ALA A 14 -12.51 0.22 -0.66
C ALA A 14 -13.39 -0.92 -1.19
N PHE A 15 -12.82 -2.11 -1.35
CA PHE A 15 -13.53 -3.26 -1.92
C PHE A 15 -12.87 -4.58 -1.50
N ARG A 16 -13.68 -5.64 -1.37
CA ARG A 16 -13.21 -6.99 -1.11
C ARG A 16 -14.12 -8.02 -1.78
N SER A 17 -13.50 -9.05 -2.32
CA SER A 17 -14.12 -10.28 -2.83
C SER A 17 -13.21 -11.46 -2.52
N ASP A 18 -13.63 -12.66 -2.93
CA ASP A 18 -12.84 -13.89 -2.79
C ASP A 18 -11.53 -13.86 -3.61
N HIS A 19 -11.50 -13.09 -4.69
CA HIS A 19 -10.35 -13.05 -5.61
C HIS A 19 -9.49 -11.80 -5.48
N MET A 20 -10.01 -10.73 -4.87
CA MET A 20 -9.29 -9.45 -4.80
C MET A 20 -9.67 -8.62 -3.59
N LYS A 21 -8.70 -7.87 -3.10
CA LYS A 21 -8.87 -6.81 -2.10
C LYS A 21 -8.32 -5.50 -2.68
N VAL A 22 -9.10 -4.43 -2.60
CA VAL A 22 -8.69 -3.09 -3.01
C VAL A 22 -8.63 -2.20 -1.78
N VAL A 23 -7.48 -1.56 -1.59
CA VAL A 23 -7.26 -0.56 -0.55
C VAL A 23 -6.81 0.75 -1.18
N TRP A 24 -7.08 1.86 -0.52
CA TRP A 24 -6.54 3.17 -0.84
C TRP A 24 -5.95 3.79 0.42
N GLY A 25 -4.95 4.64 0.25
CA GLY A 25 -4.30 5.32 1.37
C GLY A 25 -3.40 6.42 0.86
N TYR A 26 -3.09 7.34 1.75
CA TYR A 26 -2.10 8.38 1.51
C TYR A 26 -0.77 7.95 2.13
N PHE A 27 0.33 8.32 1.49
CA PHE A 27 1.67 8.06 1.99
C PHE A 27 2.59 9.22 1.63
N GLU A 28 3.57 9.47 2.48
CA GLU A 28 4.64 10.43 2.20
C GLU A 28 5.68 9.84 1.23
N PRO A 29 6.40 10.67 0.45
CA PRO A 29 7.52 10.21 -0.36
C PRO A 29 8.55 9.42 0.48
N GLY A 30 8.83 8.19 0.08
CA GLY A 30 9.75 7.30 0.78
C GLY A 30 9.13 6.49 1.93
N GLN A 31 7.85 6.73 2.28
CA GLN A 31 7.15 5.90 3.25
C GLN A 31 6.92 4.49 2.70
N PHE A 32 7.24 3.48 3.53
CA PHE A 32 7.07 2.08 3.16
C PHE A 32 5.60 1.69 3.15
N VAL A 33 5.18 0.97 2.09
CA VAL A 33 3.83 0.43 1.96
C VAL A 33 3.91 -1.09 2.12
N PRO A 34 3.58 -1.63 3.30
CA PRO A 34 3.62 -3.07 3.51
C PRO A 34 2.53 -3.76 2.68
N VAL A 35 2.93 -4.73 1.86
CA VAL A 35 1.99 -5.58 1.11
C VAL A 35 2.36 -7.03 1.35
N TYR A 36 1.51 -7.74 2.07
CA TYR A 36 1.60 -9.19 2.22
C TYR A 36 0.52 -9.85 1.35
N ALA A 37 0.91 -10.24 0.14
CA ALA A 37 0.04 -10.91 -0.81
C ALA A 37 0.82 -12.05 -1.48
N PRO A 38 1.16 -13.11 -0.72
CA PRO A 38 1.94 -14.21 -1.25
C PRO A 38 1.22 -14.82 -2.46
N SER A 39 1.96 -15.00 -3.56
CA SER A 39 1.45 -15.62 -4.79
C SER A 39 0.31 -14.85 -5.48
N SER A 40 0.13 -13.56 -5.19
CA SER A 40 -0.88 -12.71 -5.85
C SER A 40 -0.22 -11.66 -6.75
N ASP A 41 -0.87 -11.36 -7.87
CA ASP A 41 -0.52 -10.19 -8.68
C ASP A 41 -0.93 -8.90 -7.94
N ILE A 42 -0.02 -7.92 -7.91
CA ILE A 42 -0.26 -6.64 -7.27
C ILE A 42 -0.26 -5.54 -8.33
N ALA A 43 -1.37 -4.80 -8.39
CA ALA A 43 -1.49 -3.58 -9.19
C ALA A 43 -1.64 -2.37 -8.27
N SER A 44 -0.96 -1.27 -8.60
CA SER A 44 -1.09 0.00 -7.88
C SER A 44 -1.40 1.13 -8.86
N HIS A 45 -2.36 1.99 -8.49
CA HIS A 45 -2.69 3.19 -9.23
C HIS A 45 -2.49 4.42 -8.35
N VAL A 46 -1.71 5.39 -8.84
CA VAL A 46 -1.46 6.66 -8.16
C VAL A 46 -2.46 7.67 -8.71
N ARG A 47 -3.39 8.11 -7.85
CA ARG A 47 -4.40 9.11 -8.22
C ARG A 47 -3.83 10.52 -8.31
N ASP A 48 -2.84 10.82 -7.46
CA ASP A 48 -2.14 12.11 -7.41
C ASP A 48 -0.71 11.88 -6.89
N GLY A 49 0.25 12.66 -7.40
CA GLY A 49 1.69 12.50 -7.14
C GLY A 49 2.42 11.48 -8.03
N LEU A 50 3.70 11.21 -7.70
CA LEU A 50 4.55 10.24 -8.40
C LEU A 50 5.07 9.19 -7.42
N ARG A 51 4.74 7.92 -7.68
CA ARG A 51 5.31 6.79 -6.92
C ARG A 51 6.52 6.22 -7.67
N ARG A 52 7.66 6.18 -7.00
CA ARG A 52 8.84 5.40 -7.41
C ARG A 52 9.19 4.45 -6.28
N GLY A 53 9.04 3.16 -6.52
CA GLY A 53 9.31 2.13 -5.52
C GLY A 53 9.88 0.87 -6.17
N VAL A 54 10.64 0.11 -5.39
CA VAL A 54 11.07 -1.25 -5.73
C VAL A 54 10.14 -2.19 -4.99
N PHE A 55 9.57 -3.16 -5.69
CA PHE A 55 8.83 -4.24 -5.03
C PHE A 55 9.85 -5.25 -4.51
N ASP A 56 10.05 -5.26 -3.19
CA ASP A 56 10.85 -6.26 -2.52
C ASP A 56 9.94 -7.31 -1.88
N PRO A 57 9.81 -8.52 -2.46
CA PRO A 57 8.97 -9.59 -1.91
C PRO A 57 9.50 -10.16 -0.58
N LYS A 58 10.70 -9.76 -0.13
CA LYS A 58 11.31 -10.21 1.13
C LYS A 58 11.31 -9.14 2.22
N ALA A 59 10.66 -8.00 2.02
CA ALA A 59 10.57 -6.99 3.06
C ALA A 59 9.94 -7.60 4.33
N GLU A 60 10.72 -7.68 5.40
CA GLU A 60 10.27 -8.20 6.69
C GLU A 60 9.18 -7.27 7.23
N VAL A 61 8.06 -7.87 7.66
CA VAL A 61 7.00 -7.12 8.32
C VAL A 61 7.55 -6.73 9.70
N GLY A 62 7.77 -5.43 9.92
CA GLY A 62 8.04 -4.93 11.26
C GLY A 62 6.82 -5.15 12.16
N ASP A 63 7.07 -5.64 13.38
CA ASP A 63 6.07 -5.99 14.41
C ASP A 63 4.99 -4.92 14.65
#